data_AF-A0A2A5VPM1-F1
#
_entry.id   AF-A0A2A5VPM1-F1
#
_cell.length_a   1.000
_cell.length_b   1.000
_cell.length_c   1.000
_cell.angle_alpha   90.00
_cell.angle_beta   90.00
_cell.angle_gamma   90.00
#
_symmetry.space_group_name_H-M   'P 1'
#
loop_
_entity.id
_entity.type
_entity.pdbx_description
1 polymer ?
#
loop_
_entity_poly.entity_id
_entity_poly.type
_entity_poly.pdbx_seq_one_letter_code
_entity_poly.pdbx_strand_id
1 'polypeptide(L)'
;MKYPLWAGRYGGVDVDDEVEELDHVTRCPSCNTRQAHEILKEKQLKNDAGVDYLLRCEGCSNIHTVIFRSKKPVLVKFTLSDGADSIPYEIEVDDDEIFVLGDEFEANDLLWRITRLETDGDAKPRVLEAGKVKRVWATRIDLARIKRTFSDGDISFSDTIEVEPEKMFSCGTIVKHRGETWRIRALHSGTARTLTGKMEARNIRRIFLHRPPTPEEIAERKKLERGNWKGQDFPGREEHQAKWHGDNDG
;
A
#
# COMPACT_ATOMS: atom_id res chain seq x y z
N MET A 1 20.30 6.61 -1.63
CA MET A 1 19.14 5.95 -2.26
C MET A 1 19.62 4.75 -3.07
N LYS A 2 19.06 3.55 -2.84
CA LYS A 2 19.37 2.32 -3.58
C LYS A 2 18.23 2.04 -4.56
N TYR A 3 18.55 1.83 -5.83
CA TYR A 3 17.59 1.52 -6.89
C TYR A 3 17.32 0.00 -7.00
N PRO A 4 16.15 -0.44 -7.52
CA PRO A 4 15.73 -1.85 -7.48
C PRO A 4 16.37 -2.71 -8.58
N LEU A 5 16.64 -3.96 -8.22
CA LEU A 5 17.22 -5.03 -9.04
C LEU A 5 16.14 -5.75 -9.86
N TRP A 6 16.10 -5.57 -11.19
CA TRP A 6 15.55 -6.58 -12.10
C TRP A 6 16.23 -6.51 -13.48
N ALA A 7 17.14 -7.44 -13.72
CA ALA A 7 17.63 -7.96 -15.01
C ALA A 7 18.74 -8.93 -14.62
N GLY A 8 18.86 -10.16 -15.10
CA GLY A 8 18.18 -10.94 -16.10
C GLY A 8 18.94 -12.28 -16.09
N ARG A 9 18.23 -13.40 -16.11
CA ARG A 9 18.82 -14.74 -16.05
C ARG A 9 19.06 -15.22 -17.49
N TYR A 10 20.27 -15.00 -18.01
CA TYR A 10 20.85 -15.70 -19.17
C TYR A 10 22.35 -15.77 -18.87
N GLY A 11 22.92 -16.95 -18.63
CA GLY A 11 23.32 -17.86 -19.70
C GLY A 11 24.80 -17.64 -19.94
N GLY A 12 25.64 -18.29 -19.12
CA GLY A 12 27.09 -18.18 -19.18
C GLY A 12 27.64 -18.78 -20.47
N VAL A 13 28.37 -17.95 -21.20
CA VAL A 13 29.36 -18.36 -22.19
C VAL A 13 30.59 -17.53 -21.85
N ASP A 14 31.58 -18.18 -21.25
CA ASP A 14 32.90 -17.61 -21.03
C ASP A 14 33.56 -17.43 -22.40
N VAL A 15 33.48 -16.21 -22.93
CA VAL A 15 34.34 -15.74 -24.01
C VAL A 15 35.37 -14.85 -23.33
N ASP A 16 36.63 -15.29 -23.33
CA ASP A 16 37.80 -14.42 -23.09
C ASP A 16 37.91 -13.41 -24.25
N ASP A 17 36.92 -12.52 -24.34
CA ASP A 17 37.05 -11.28 -25.08
C ASP A 17 37.65 -10.29 -24.10
N GLU A 18 38.88 -9.86 -24.37
CA GLU A 18 39.48 -8.69 -23.75
C GLU A 18 38.58 -7.49 -24.12
N VAL A 19 37.56 -7.24 -23.29
CA VAL A 19 36.59 -6.17 -23.49
C VAL A 19 37.37 -4.88 -23.30
N GLU A 20 37.79 -4.24 -24.39
CA GLU A 20 38.28 -2.86 -24.34
C GLU A 20 37.14 -2.00 -23.77
N GLU A 21 37.23 -1.66 -22.47
CA GLU A 21 36.37 -0.67 -21.85
C GLU A 21 36.64 0.67 -22.53
N LEU A 22 35.81 1.00 -23.51
CA LEU A 22 35.82 2.30 -24.15
C LEU A 22 35.22 3.33 -23.17
N ASP A 23 36.08 4.15 -22.58
CA ASP A 23 35.66 5.30 -21.78
C ASP A 23 35.01 6.40 -22.66
N HIS A 24 34.03 7.11 -22.08
CA HIS A 24 33.42 8.32 -22.67
C HIS A 24 32.78 8.17 -24.06
N VAL A 25 32.07 7.07 -24.30
CA VAL A 25 31.34 6.85 -25.56
C VAL A 25 30.11 7.75 -25.67
N THR A 26 30.06 8.57 -26.72
CA THR A 26 28.88 9.38 -27.06
C THR A 26 28.66 9.44 -28.58
N ARG A 27 27.47 9.90 -29.00
CA ARG A 27 27.13 10.04 -30.42
C ARG A 27 27.73 11.33 -30.96
N CYS A 28 28.61 11.24 -31.95
CA CYS A 28 29.19 12.43 -32.59
C CYS A 28 28.18 13.07 -33.55
N PRO A 29 27.95 14.40 -33.49
CA PRO A 29 27.04 15.09 -34.42
C PRO A 29 27.56 15.17 -35.87
N SER A 30 28.86 14.98 -36.10
CA SER A 30 29.45 15.06 -37.44
C SER A 30 29.39 13.71 -38.19
N CYS A 31 29.97 12.65 -37.62
CA CYS A 31 29.92 11.32 -38.25
C CYS A 31 28.69 10.49 -37.88
N ASN A 32 27.84 10.98 -36.97
CA ASN A 32 26.59 10.35 -36.52
C ASN A 32 26.73 8.94 -35.89
N THR A 33 27.96 8.48 -35.65
CA THR A 33 28.27 7.20 -34.99
C THR A 33 28.56 7.40 -33.51
N ARG A 34 28.35 6.35 -32.71
CA ARG A 34 28.85 6.28 -31.33
C ARG A 34 30.33 5.94 -31.38
N GLN A 35 31.16 6.79 -30.79
CA GLN A 35 32.62 6.67 -30.78
C GLN A 35 33.13 7.10 -29.41
N ALA A 36 34.33 6.64 -29.04
CA ALA A 36 35.07 7.24 -27.94
C ALA A 36 35.37 8.71 -28.23
N HIS A 37 35.41 9.52 -27.16
CA HIS A 37 35.66 10.95 -27.24
C HIS A 37 36.70 11.38 -26.20
N GLU A 38 37.69 12.14 -26.64
CA GLU A 38 38.68 12.79 -25.78
C GLU A 38 38.04 14.05 -25.14
N ILE A 39 38.11 14.17 -23.81
CA ILE A 39 37.65 15.37 -23.10
C ILE A 39 38.72 16.45 -23.19
N LEU A 40 38.46 17.50 -23.98
CA LEU A 40 39.37 18.64 -24.14
C LEU A 40 39.21 19.67 -23.02
N LYS A 41 37.98 19.88 -22.57
CA LYS A 41 37.68 20.89 -21.55
C LYS A 41 36.43 20.55 -20.78
N GLU A 42 36.51 20.65 -19.47
CA GLU A 42 35.36 20.63 -18.57
C GLU A 42 35.04 22.07 -18.11
N LYS A 43 33.76 22.43 -18.16
CA LYS A 43 33.27 23.70 -17.61
C LYS A 43 32.11 23.44 -16.67
N GLN A 44 32.39 23.46 -15.38
CA GLN A 44 31.36 23.46 -14.35
C GLN A 44 30.60 24.78 -14.36
N LEU A 45 29.27 24.69 -14.29
CA LEU A 45 28.38 25.84 -14.27
C LEU A 45 28.15 26.32 -12.85
N LYS A 46 27.82 27.60 -12.70
CA LYS A 46 27.51 28.18 -11.39
C LYS A 46 26.23 27.53 -10.83
N ASN A 47 26.12 27.50 -9.50
CA ASN A 47 24.95 26.98 -8.77
C ASN A 47 24.61 25.52 -9.10
N ASP A 48 25.62 24.69 -9.38
CA ASP A 48 25.48 23.27 -9.66
C ASP A 48 24.51 22.94 -10.82
N ALA A 49 24.34 23.88 -11.76
CA ALA A 49 23.45 23.74 -12.91
C ALA A 49 23.96 22.76 -13.98
N GLY A 50 24.95 21.94 -13.64
CA GLY A 50 25.58 20.92 -14.48
C GLY A 50 26.98 21.27 -15.01
N VAL A 51 27.41 20.51 -16.03
CA VAL A 51 28.76 20.54 -16.60
C VAL A 51 28.69 20.50 -18.13
N ASP A 52 29.42 21.40 -18.79
CA ASP A 52 29.62 21.34 -20.24
C ASP A 52 30.99 20.70 -20.54
N TYR A 53 31.00 19.67 -21.38
CA TYR A 53 32.25 19.04 -21.86
C TYR A 53 32.50 19.41 -23.31
N LEU A 54 33.66 19.99 -23.60
CA LEU A 54 34.18 20.12 -24.95
C LEU A 54 34.92 18.82 -25.29
N LEU A 55 34.41 18.10 -26.27
CA LEU A 55 34.88 16.77 -26.65
C LEU A 55 35.47 16.79 -28.05
N ARG A 56 36.47 15.95 -28.30
CA ARG A 56 36.95 15.62 -29.64
C ARG A 56 36.60 14.17 -29.95
N CYS A 57 35.88 13.94 -31.04
CA CYS A 57 35.57 12.58 -31.50
C CYS A 57 36.83 11.89 -32.03
N GLU A 58 37.12 10.67 -31.57
CA GLU A 58 38.28 9.92 -32.07
C GLU A 58 38.08 9.40 -33.50
N GLY A 59 36.84 9.12 -33.91
CA GLY A 59 36.55 8.60 -35.24
C GLY A 59 36.58 9.62 -36.39
N CYS A 60 36.33 10.91 -36.11
CA CYS A 60 36.29 11.94 -37.15
C CYS A 60 36.96 13.27 -36.78
N SER A 61 37.60 13.34 -35.61
CA SER A 61 38.28 14.52 -35.06
C SER A 61 37.40 15.76 -34.87
N ASN A 62 36.08 15.64 -35.04
CA ASN A 62 35.17 16.76 -34.85
C ASN A 62 35.11 17.18 -33.37
N ILE A 63 35.25 18.47 -33.13
CA ILE A 63 35.15 19.06 -31.80
C ILE A 63 33.72 19.55 -31.59
N HIS A 64 33.07 19.08 -30.52
CA HIS A 64 31.71 19.49 -30.18
C HIS A 64 31.51 19.54 -28.67
N THR A 65 30.49 20.26 -28.24
CA THR A 65 30.18 20.42 -26.82
C THR A 65 28.99 19.54 -26.44
N VAL A 66 29.17 18.69 -25.44
CA VAL A 66 28.07 17.97 -24.78
C VAL A 66 27.68 18.74 -23.52
N ILE A 67 26.38 19.00 -23.40
CA ILE A 67 25.80 19.83 -22.35
C ILE A 67 25.07 18.91 -21.37
N PHE A 68 25.58 18.79 -20.15
CA PHE A 68 24.87 18.14 -19.04
C PHE A 68 24.32 19.22 -18.13
N ARG A 69 22.99 19.33 -18.05
CA ARG A 69 22.32 20.28 -17.15
C ARG A 69 21.52 19.51 -16.11
N SER A 70 21.85 19.71 -14.85
CA SER A 70 20.97 19.35 -13.73
C SER A 70 19.87 20.42 -13.65
N LYS A 71 18.63 20.01 -13.44
CA LYS A 71 17.54 20.97 -13.24
C LYS A 71 17.69 21.66 -11.90
N LYS A 72 16.93 22.73 -11.69
CA LYS A 72 17.05 23.50 -10.45
C LYS A 72 16.55 22.64 -9.28
N PRO A 73 17.33 22.45 -8.21
CA PRO A 73 16.82 21.79 -7.02
C PRO A 73 15.77 22.67 -6.33
N VAL A 74 14.71 22.04 -5.84
CA VAL A 74 13.62 22.64 -5.08
C VAL A 74 13.42 21.88 -3.77
N LEU A 75 13.18 22.64 -2.69
CA LEU A 75 12.88 22.07 -1.39
C LEU A 75 11.37 21.84 -1.26
N VAL A 76 10.96 20.58 -1.32
CA VAL A 76 9.55 20.20 -1.25
C VAL A 76 9.18 19.88 0.19
N LYS A 77 8.07 20.48 0.65
CA LYS A 77 7.55 20.30 2.01
C LYS A 77 6.60 19.12 2.08
N PHE A 78 6.80 18.27 3.07
CA PHE A 78 6.00 17.11 3.40
C PHE A 78 5.35 17.28 4.77
N THR A 79 4.10 16.81 4.89
CA THR A 79 3.48 16.51 6.17
C THR A 79 3.31 14.99 6.26
N LEU A 80 4.05 14.38 7.18
CA LEU A 80 4.06 12.95 7.43
C LEU A 80 3.08 12.64 8.57
N SER A 81 2.00 11.92 8.29
CA SER A 81 0.97 11.58 9.27
C SER A 81 1.14 10.16 9.83
N ASP A 82 1.38 10.05 11.13
CA ASP A 82 1.40 8.80 11.88
C ASP A 82 0.18 8.74 12.82
N GLY A 83 -0.97 8.33 12.27
CA GLY A 83 -2.23 8.27 13.01
C GLY A 83 -2.75 9.62 13.45
N ALA A 84 -2.64 9.94 14.74
CA ALA A 84 -3.07 11.22 15.29
C ALA A 84 -1.98 12.30 15.22
N ASP A 85 -0.72 11.89 15.03
CA ASP A 85 0.43 12.77 15.02
C ASP A 85 0.83 13.14 13.59
N SER A 86 1.37 14.35 13.44
CA SER A 86 1.87 14.85 12.16
C SER A 86 3.26 15.46 12.33
N ILE A 87 4.18 15.11 11.44
CA ILE A 87 5.58 15.52 11.47
C ILE A 87 5.89 16.31 10.20
N PRO A 88 6.39 17.55 10.29
CA PRO A 88 6.89 18.28 9.13
C PRO A 88 8.20 17.65 8.64
N TYR A 89 8.36 17.54 7.34
CA TYR A 89 9.56 16.99 6.71
C TYR A 89 9.85 17.73 5.40
N GLU A 90 11.11 17.81 4.98
CA GLU A 90 11.50 18.50 3.76
C GLU A 90 12.51 17.65 2.99
N ILE A 91 12.34 17.58 1.66
CA ILE A 91 13.24 16.83 0.76
C ILE A 91 13.66 17.78 -0.37
N GLU A 92 14.95 17.78 -0.70
CA GLU A 92 15.46 18.45 -1.89
C GLU A 92 15.39 17.50 -3.09
N VAL A 93 14.71 17.93 -4.15
CA VAL A 93 14.52 17.18 -5.41
C VAL A 93 14.67 18.12 -6.60
N ASP A 94 14.84 17.57 -7.80
CA ASP A 94 14.84 18.36 -9.03
C ASP A 94 13.45 18.96 -9.31
N ASP A 95 13.39 20.14 -9.95
CA ASP A 95 12.13 20.85 -10.19
C ASP A 95 11.10 20.09 -11.03
N ASP A 96 11.55 19.14 -11.84
CA ASP A 96 10.73 18.29 -12.71
C ASP A 96 10.46 16.90 -12.15
N GLU A 97 10.92 16.61 -10.94
CA GLU A 97 10.59 15.38 -10.24
C GLU A 97 9.07 15.26 -10.12
N ILE A 98 8.53 14.09 -10.44
CA ILE A 98 7.08 13.88 -10.52
C ILE A 98 6.60 13.10 -9.30
N PHE A 99 5.76 13.73 -8.49
CA PHE A 99 5.07 13.05 -7.40
C PHE A 99 3.73 12.47 -7.88
N VAL A 100 3.49 11.19 -7.60
CA VAL A 100 2.22 10.52 -7.90
C VAL A 100 1.51 10.13 -6.60
N LEU A 101 0.19 10.32 -6.59
CA LEU A 101 -0.66 9.90 -5.49
C LEU A 101 -0.65 8.37 -5.39
N GLY A 102 -0.25 7.88 -4.23
CA GLY A 102 -0.05 6.46 -3.97
C GLY A 102 1.41 6.01 -3.99
N ASP A 103 2.35 6.86 -4.41
CA ASP A 103 3.78 6.54 -4.35
C ASP A 103 4.24 6.30 -2.92
N GLU A 104 5.19 5.38 -2.79
CA GLU A 104 5.77 4.97 -1.52
C GLU A 104 7.24 5.41 -1.45
N PHE A 105 7.64 5.90 -0.29
CA PHE A 105 9.01 6.37 -0.06
C PHE A 105 9.43 6.16 1.39
N GLU A 106 10.73 6.09 1.60
CA GLU A 106 11.34 5.97 2.93
C GLU A 106 11.71 7.35 3.46
N ALA A 107 11.34 7.62 4.72
CA ALA A 107 11.78 8.81 5.45
C ALA A 107 11.80 8.51 6.95
N ASN A 108 12.84 8.97 7.65
CA ASN A 108 13.06 8.71 9.08
C ASN A 108 13.01 7.21 9.43
N ASP A 109 13.60 6.35 8.59
CA ASP A 109 13.62 4.89 8.72
C ASP A 109 12.23 4.21 8.70
N LEU A 110 11.21 4.91 8.22
CA LEU A 110 9.83 4.43 8.12
C LEU A 110 9.35 4.51 6.67
N LEU A 111 8.35 3.69 6.32
CA LEU A 111 7.74 3.67 4.99
C LEU A 111 6.46 4.52 4.97
N TRP A 112 6.37 5.41 3.98
CA TRP A 112 5.28 6.38 3.82
C TRP A 112 4.63 6.24 2.45
N ARG A 113 3.33 6.53 2.35
CA ARG A 113 2.60 6.61 1.08
C ARG A 113 2.01 7.99 0.88
N ILE A 114 2.20 8.58 -0.30
CA ILE A 114 1.58 9.86 -0.67
C ILE A 114 0.06 9.69 -0.73
N THR A 115 -0.67 10.49 0.06
CA THR A 115 -2.13 10.47 0.12
C THR A 115 -2.78 11.71 -0.49
N ARG A 116 -2.05 12.83 -0.57
CA ARG A 116 -2.55 14.06 -1.18
C ARG A 116 -1.40 14.95 -1.67
N LEU A 117 -1.60 15.54 -2.84
CA LEU A 117 -0.75 16.58 -3.40
C LEU A 117 -1.50 17.92 -3.28
N GLU A 118 -0.85 18.92 -2.70
CA GLU A 118 -1.41 20.25 -2.49
C GLU A 118 -0.74 21.27 -3.41
N THR A 119 -1.57 22.08 -4.06
CA THR A 119 -1.18 23.23 -4.88
C THR A 119 -1.58 24.52 -4.20
N ASP A 120 -1.21 25.68 -4.75
CA ASP A 120 -1.72 26.96 -4.25
C ASP A 120 -3.23 27.18 -4.46
N GLY A 121 -3.86 26.44 -5.38
CA GLY A 121 -5.32 26.41 -5.57
C GLY A 121 -6.00 25.22 -4.88
N ASP A 122 -7.32 25.09 -5.09
CA ASP A 122 -8.13 23.98 -4.55
C ASP A 122 -8.07 22.68 -5.40
N ALA A 123 -7.19 22.66 -6.41
CA ALA A 123 -6.98 21.48 -7.22
C ALA A 123 -6.44 20.31 -6.37
N LYS A 124 -6.91 19.10 -6.66
CA LYS A 124 -6.46 17.85 -6.01
C LYS A 124 -5.88 16.92 -7.08
N PRO A 125 -4.72 17.29 -7.67
CA PRO A 125 -4.12 16.50 -8.73
C PRO A 125 -3.66 15.14 -8.19
N ARG A 126 -3.64 14.14 -9.08
CA ARG A 126 -3.09 12.81 -8.78
C ARG A 126 -1.61 12.70 -9.13
N VAL A 127 -1.09 13.62 -9.93
CA VAL A 127 0.29 13.68 -10.43
C VAL A 127 0.69 15.15 -10.46
N LEU A 128 1.88 15.48 -9.95
CA LEU A 128 2.35 16.87 -9.92
C LEU A 128 3.88 16.94 -9.91
N GLU A 129 4.45 17.84 -10.72
CA GLU A 129 5.88 18.17 -10.70
C GLU A 129 6.26 18.92 -9.42
N ALA A 130 7.44 18.65 -8.87
CA ALA A 130 7.97 19.23 -7.65
C ALA A 130 7.91 20.76 -7.63
N GLY A 131 8.28 21.42 -8.74
CA GLY A 131 8.23 22.87 -8.86
C GLY A 131 6.83 23.49 -8.75
N LYS A 132 5.77 22.69 -8.87
CA LYS A 132 4.36 23.11 -8.74
C LYS A 132 3.71 22.65 -7.43
N VAL A 133 4.40 21.81 -6.65
CA VAL A 133 3.90 21.29 -5.37
C VAL A 133 4.11 22.33 -4.29
N LYS A 134 3.03 22.68 -3.58
CA LYS A 134 3.09 23.47 -2.36
C LYS A 134 3.45 22.61 -1.16
N ARG A 135 2.82 21.44 -1.07
CA ARG A 135 3.00 20.48 0.02
C ARG A 135 2.54 19.09 -0.39
N VAL A 136 3.28 18.07 0.04
CA VAL A 136 2.92 16.66 -0.08
C VAL A 136 2.41 16.16 1.27
N TRP A 137 1.30 15.43 1.27
CA TRP A 137 0.82 14.73 2.44
C TRP A 137 1.08 13.24 2.26
N ALA A 138 1.66 12.62 3.27
CA ALA A 138 1.92 11.20 3.27
C ALA A 138 1.48 10.56 4.59
N THR A 139 1.14 9.29 4.55
CA THR A 139 0.73 8.51 5.72
C THR A 139 1.63 7.30 5.86
N ARG A 140 2.00 6.99 7.11
CA ARG A 140 2.83 5.83 7.45
C ARG A 140 2.15 4.52 7.03
N ILE A 141 2.89 3.60 6.41
CA ILE A 141 2.36 2.33 5.85
C ILE A 141 3.12 1.07 6.25
N ASP A 142 4.23 1.17 6.98
CA ASP A 142 4.96 0.03 7.56
C ASP A 142 4.13 -0.71 8.64
N LEU A 143 3.10 -0.08 9.19
CA LEU A 143 2.14 -0.66 10.13
C LEU A 143 0.70 -0.37 9.69
N ALA A 144 -0.16 -1.39 9.73
CA ALA A 144 -1.59 -1.24 9.47
C ALA A 144 -2.37 -0.99 10.77
N ARG A 145 -2.95 0.20 10.88
CA ARG A 145 -3.84 0.60 11.98
C ARG A 145 -5.30 0.32 11.65
N ILE A 146 -5.86 -0.72 12.26
CA ILE A 146 -7.21 -1.19 11.94
C ILE A 146 -8.16 -0.97 13.12
N LYS A 147 -9.25 -0.24 12.89
CA LYS A 147 -10.33 -0.12 13.87
C LYS A 147 -11.12 -1.42 13.94
N ARG A 148 -11.48 -1.86 15.14
CA ARG A 148 -12.30 -3.03 15.41
C ARG A 148 -13.56 -2.58 16.11
N THR A 149 -14.70 -3.10 15.68
CA THR A 149 -15.99 -2.95 16.38
C THR A 149 -16.43 -4.32 16.86
N PHE A 150 -16.68 -4.42 18.16
CA PHE A 150 -17.16 -5.61 18.82
C PHE A 150 -18.62 -5.39 19.19
N SER A 151 -19.49 -6.32 18.80
CA SER A 151 -20.94 -6.20 19.01
C SER A 151 -21.51 -7.50 19.60
N ASP A 152 -22.19 -7.37 20.73
CA ASP A 152 -22.93 -8.44 21.40
C ASP A 152 -24.36 -7.97 21.69
N GLY A 153 -25.33 -8.55 20.99
CA GLY A 153 -26.70 -8.03 20.97
C GLY A 153 -26.73 -6.53 20.61
N ASP A 154 -27.31 -5.73 21.51
CA ASP A 154 -27.45 -4.28 21.36
C ASP A 154 -26.23 -3.48 21.85
N ILE A 155 -25.25 -4.14 22.47
CA ILE A 155 -24.08 -3.49 23.04
C ILE A 155 -22.92 -3.55 22.04
N SER A 156 -22.23 -2.43 21.85
CA SER A 156 -21.02 -2.41 21.04
C SER A 156 -19.94 -1.50 21.60
N PHE A 157 -18.68 -1.87 21.35
CA PHE A 157 -17.51 -1.04 21.66
C PHE A 157 -16.49 -1.10 20.53
N SER A 158 -15.56 -0.14 20.51
CA SER A 158 -14.50 -0.09 19.51
C SER A 158 -13.10 -0.07 20.12
N ASP A 159 -12.16 -0.65 19.40
CA ASP A 159 -10.73 -0.67 19.73
C ASP A 159 -9.89 -0.54 18.46
N THR A 160 -8.59 -0.28 18.56
CA THR A 160 -7.67 -0.22 17.42
C THR A 160 -6.53 -1.21 17.61
N ILE A 161 -6.10 -1.87 16.52
CA ILE A 161 -4.89 -2.70 16.52
C ILE A 161 -3.90 -2.21 15.51
N GLU A 162 -2.63 -2.43 15.82
CA GLU A 162 -1.50 -2.28 14.93
C GLU A 162 -1.00 -3.68 14.57
N VAL A 163 -0.84 -3.94 13.28
CA VAL A 163 -0.37 -5.21 12.75
C VAL A 163 0.48 -4.98 11.51
N GLU A 164 1.25 -5.99 11.13
CA GLU A 164 1.97 -6.00 9.86
C GLU A 164 1.00 -5.79 8.68
N PRO A 165 1.35 -4.93 7.69
CA PRO A 165 0.51 -4.62 6.54
C PRO A 165 0.09 -5.84 5.70
N GLU A 166 0.94 -6.87 5.67
CA GLU A 166 0.74 -8.11 4.92
C GLU A 166 -0.14 -9.14 5.64
N LYS A 167 -0.46 -8.90 6.92
CA LYS A 167 -1.26 -9.84 7.71
C LYS A 167 -2.65 -10.03 7.09
N MET A 168 -2.99 -11.28 6.80
CA MET A 168 -4.29 -11.64 6.25
C MET A 168 -5.35 -11.83 7.34
N PHE A 169 -6.47 -11.12 7.22
CA PHE A 169 -7.67 -11.35 8.01
C PHE A 169 -8.71 -12.10 7.19
N SER A 170 -9.42 -13.04 7.82
CA SER A 170 -10.47 -13.83 7.16
C SER A 170 -11.80 -13.67 7.90
N CYS A 171 -12.89 -13.53 7.13
CA CYS A 171 -14.23 -13.61 7.68
C CYS A 171 -14.48 -15.00 8.27
N GLY A 172 -15.08 -15.06 9.45
CA GLY A 172 -15.31 -16.30 10.20
C GLY A 172 -14.22 -16.68 11.18
N THR A 173 -13.04 -16.06 11.11
CA THR A 173 -11.95 -16.31 12.08
C THR A 173 -12.39 -15.94 13.49
N ILE A 174 -12.07 -16.83 14.44
CA ILE A 174 -12.26 -16.61 15.87
C ILE A 174 -11.01 -15.94 16.45
N VAL A 175 -11.19 -14.87 17.22
CA VAL A 175 -10.14 -14.12 17.89
C VAL A 175 -10.47 -13.94 19.36
N LYS A 176 -9.44 -13.82 20.21
CA LYS A 176 -9.60 -13.49 21.63
C LYS A 176 -9.32 -12.01 21.87
N HIS A 177 -10.19 -11.33 22.60
CA HIS A 177 -10.00 -9.94 23.01
C HIS A 177 -10.64 -9.72 24.39
N ARG A 178 -9.89 -9.14 25.34
CA ARG A 178 -10.33 -8.89 26.73
C ARG A 178 -10.88 -10.14 27.44
N GLY A 179 -10.26 -11.30 27.19
CA GLY A 179 -10.69 -12.59 27.78
C GLY A 179 -11.89 -13.24 27.08
N GLU A 180 -12.56 -12.54 26.17
CA GLU A 180 -13.73 -13.03 25.46
C GLU A 180 -13.39 -13.49 24.04
N THR A 181 -14.27 -14.33 23.48
CA THR A 181 -14.13 -14.90 22.13
C THR A 181 -15.01 -14.14 21.16
N TRP A 182 -14.46 -13.77 20.01
CA TRP A 182 -15.13 -12.96 19.00
C TRP A 182 -14.94 -13.55 17.62
N ARG A 183 -15.98 -13.52 16.77
CA ARG A 183 -15.93 -13.97 15.38
C ARG A 183 -15.90 -12.78 14.44
N ILE A 184 -14.92 -12.74 13.53
CA ILE A 184 -14.89 -11.74 12.46
C ILE A 184 -16.11 -11.95 11.55
N ARG A 185 -16.99 -10.95 11.49
CA ARG A 185 -18.20 -10.95 10.68
C ARG A 185 -18.00 -10.31 9.32
N ALA A 186 -17.25 -9.22 9.28
CA ALA A 186 -17.05 -8.42 8.08
C ALA A 186 -15.73 -7.64 8.12
N LEU A 187 -15.12 -7.48 6.96
CA LEU A 187 -13.94 -6.65 6.73
C LEU A 187 -14.34 -5.46 5.86
N HIS A 188 -13.99 -4.23 6.25
CA HIS A 188 -14.35 -3.02 5.52
C HIS A 188 -13.11 -2.31 5.00
N SER A 189 -13.01 -2.11 3.68
CA SER A 189 -11.87 -1.46 3.02
C SER A 189 -11.93 0.07 3.02
N GLY A 190 -13.01 0.65 3.55
CA GLY A 190 -13.33 2.08 3.44
C GLY A 190 -14.36 2.38 2.34
N THR A 191 -14.36 1.62 1.25
CA THR A 191 -15.36 1.75 0.18
C THR A 191 -16.43 0.67 0.26
N ALA A 192 -16.06 -0.57 0.56
CA ALA A 192 -16.98 -1.71 0.56
C ALA A 192 -16.82 -2.60 1.80
N ARG A 193 -17.85 -3.39 2.11
CA ARG A 193 -17.81 -4.43 3.15
C ARG A 193 -17.73 -5.81 2.52
N THR A 194 -16.76 -6.58 2.96
CA THR A 194 -16.54 -7.99 2.60
C THR A 194 -17.12 -8.85 3.70
N LEU A 195 -18.20 -9.58 3.41
CA LEU A 195 -18.87 -10.48 4.35
C LEU A 195 -18.30 -11.91 4.35
N THR A 196 -17.59 -12.26 3.29
CA THR A 196 -16.98 -13.57 3.04
C THR A 196 -15.64 -13.40 2.35
N GLY A 197 -14.64 -14.20 2.73
CA GLY A 197 -13.31 -14.14 2.11
C GLY A 197 -12.23 -13.59 3.05
N LYS A 198 -11.13 -13.15 2.46
CA LYS A 198 -9.93 -12.68 3.16
C LYS A 198 -9.49 -11.32 2.63
N MET A 199 -8.76 -10.56 3.43
CA MET A 199 -8.20 -9.26 3.04
C MET A 199 -6.90 -8.99 3.80
N GLU A 200 -5.93 -8.38 3.13
CA GLU A 200 -4.68 -7.92 3.75
C GLU A 200 -4.94 -6.74 4.67
N ALA A 201 -4.20 -6.67 5.78
CA ALA A 201 -4.29 -5.61 6.78
C ALA A 201 -4.18 -4.21 6.17
N ARG A 202 -3.26 -4.00 5.22
CA ARG A 202 -3.06 -2.73 4.51
C ARG A 202 -4.32 -2.21 3.81
N ASN A 203 -5.24 -3.10 3.46
CA ASN A 203 -6.47 -2.80 2.73
C ASN A 203 -7.70 -2.73 3.65
N ILE A 204 -7.56 -2.97 4.95
CA ILE A 204 -8.67 -2.98 5.91
C ILE A 204 -8.69 -1.67 6.69
N ARG A 205 -9.83 -0.96 6.61
CA ARG A 205 -10.10 0.22 7.45
C ARG A 205 -10.81 -0.14 8.75
N ARG A 206 -11.69 -1.13 8.74
CA ARG A 206 -12.40 -1.61 9.95
C ARG A 206 -12.73 -3.10 9.89
N ILE A 207 -12.64 -3.78 11.03
CA ILE A 207 -13.11 -5.14 11.25
C ILE A 207 -14.34 -5.11 12.15
N PHE A 208 -15.40 -5.81 11.76
CA PHE A 208 -16.58 -6.01 12.59
C PHE A 208 -16.56 -7.42 13.16
N LEU A 209 -16.76 -7.52 14.47
CA LEU A 209 -16.74 -8.77 15.21
C LEU A 209 -18.03 -8.94 16.01
N HIS A 210 -18.53 -10.17 16.05
CA HIS A 210 -19.66 -10.54 16.90
C HIS A 210 -19.25 -11.62 17.89
N ARG A 211 -19.89 -11.61 19.06
CA ARG A 211 -19.80 -12.74 19.98
C ARG A 211 -20.37 -13.99 19.29
N PRO A 212 -19.63 -15.10 19.24
CA PRO A 212 -20.20 -16.35 18.78
C PRO A 212 -21.25 -16.83 19.79
N PRO A 213 -22.39 -17.36 19.32
CA PRO A 213 -23.43 -17.84 20.24
C PRO A 213 -22.94 -19.06 21.02
N THR A 214 -23.37 -19.17 22.27
CA THR A 214 -23.07 -20.33 23.13
C THR A 214 -23.82 -21.56 22.66
N PRO A 215 -23.37 -22.77 23.02
CA PRO A 215 -24.12 -24.00 22.75
C PRO A 215 -25.57 -23.96 23.28
N GLU A 216 -25.78 -23.34 24.43
CA GLU A 216 -27.10 -23.15 25.05
C GLU A 216 -27.99 -22.22 24.22
N GLU A 217 -27.48 -21.04 23.82
CA GLU A 217 -28.18 -20.10 22.94
C GLU A 217 -28.52 -20.74 21.58
N ILE A 218 -27.61 -21.57 21.04
CA ILE A 218 -27.87 -22.34 19.81
C ILE A 218 -28.98 -23.37 20.04
N ALA A 219 -28.99 -24.05 21.18
CA ALA A 219 -30.01 -25.05 21.52
C ALA A 219 -31.38 -24.41 21.72
N GLU A 220 -31.46 -23.28 22.43
CA GLU A 220 -32.69 -22.50 22.60
C GLU A 220 -33.21 -21.96 21.27
N ARG A 221 -32.34 -21.40 20.43
CA ARG A 221 -32.74 -20.95 19.08
C ARG A 221 -33.27 -22.11 18.25
N LYS A 222 -32.63 -23.28 18.30
CA LYS A 222 -33.14 -24.49 17.62
C LYS A 222 -34.48 -24.96 18.20
N LYS A 223 -34.74 -24.81 19.50
CA LYS A 223 -36.05 -25.13 20.11
C LYS A 223 -37.12 -24.16 19.60
N LEU A 224 -36.84 -22.86 19.59
CA LEU A 224 -37.74 -21.83 19.08
C LEU A 224 -38.03 -22.01 17.57
N GLU A 225 -37.00 -22.24 16.76
CA GLU A 225 -37.13 -22.50 15.31
C GLU A 225 -37.98 -23.74 15.02
N ARG A 226 -37.83 -24.81 15.83
CA ARG A 226 -38.68 -26.01 15.74
C ARG A 226 -40.13 -25.74 16.17
N GLY A 227 -40.34 -24.90 17.18
CA GLY A 227 -41.66 -24.49 17.65
C GLY A 227 -42.42 -23.63 16.63
N ASN A 228 -41.71 -22.94 15.74
CA ASN A 228 -42.28 -22.03 14.74
C ASN A 228 -42.59 -22.70 13.39
N TRP A 229 -42.56 -24.04 13.31
CA TRP A 229 -42.83 -24.77 12.07
C TRP A 229 -44.33 -24.73 11.73
N LYS A 230 -44.69 -24.13 10.58
CA LYS A 230 -46.08 -24.11 10.08
C LYS A 230 -46.54 -25.56 9.84
N GLY A 231 -47.54 -26.00 10.60
CA GLY A 231 -48.10 -27.35 10.56
C GLY A 231 -48.27 -28.03 11.93
N GLN A 232 -47.91 -27.37 13.03
CA GLN A 232 -48.12 -27.94 14.37
C GLN A 232 -49.55 -27.83 14.89
N ASP A 233 -50.34 -26.84 14.47
CA ASP A 233 -51.78 -26.78 14.77
C ASP A 233 -52.55 -27.53 13.70
N PHE A 234 -52.79 -28.82 13.97
CA PHE A 234 -53.72 -29.64 13.21
C PHE A 234 -54.81 -30.21 14.14
N PRO A 235 -56.05 -30.39 13.65
CA PRO A 235 -57.11 -31.03 14.43
C PRO A 235 -56.65 -32.43 14.88
N GLY A 236 -56.67 -32.72 16.19
CA GLY A 236 -56.19 -34.00 16.76
C GLY A 236 -54.77 -33.98 17.33
N ARG A 237 -54.12 -32.82 17.41
CA ARG A 237 -52.77 -32.66 18.00
C ARG A 237 -52.67 -33.14 19.45
N GLU A 238 -53.66 -32.81 20.29
CA GLU A 238 -53.68 -33.19 21.71
C GLU A 238 -53.76 -34.72 21.88
N GLU A 239 -54.56 -35.41 21.07
CA GLU A 239 -54.62 -36.87 21.04
C GLU A 239 -53.30 -37.49 20.56
N HIS A 240 -52.68 -36.92 19.53
CA HIS A 240 -51.38 -37.37 19.04
C HIS A 240 -50.30 -37.21 20.13
N GLN A 241 -50.30 -36.11 20.90
CA GLN A 241 -49.34 -35.90 21.99
C GLN A 241 -49.60 -36.82 23.18
N ALA A 242 -50.87 -36.99 23.58
CA ALA A 242 -51.25 -37.91 24.65
C ALA A 242 -50.82 -39.36 24.36
N LYS A 243 -50.87 -39.78 23.09
CA LYS A 243 -50.46 -41.12 22.65
C LYS A 243 -48.96 -41.42 22.88
N TRP A 244 -48.11 -40.39 22.89
CA TRP A 244 -46.66 -40.54 23.12
C TRP A 244 -46.23 -40.20 24.54
N HIS A 245 -47.08 -39.54 25.33
CA HIS A 245 -46.86 -39.31 26.77
C HIS A 245 -47.35 -40.47 27.66
N GLY A 246 -48.05 -41.45 27.10
CA GLY A 246 -48.59 -42.61 27.83
C GLY A 246 -47.65 -43.83 27.94
N ASP A 247 -46.53 -43.87 27.23
CA ASP A 247 -45.59 -45.01 27.20
C ASP A 247 -44.28 -44.72 27.95
N ASN A 248 -44.34 -44.08 29.12
CA ASN A 248 -43.15 -43.92 29.98
C ASN A 248 -43.40 -44.21 31.46
N ASP A 249 -44.41 -45.02 31.77
CA ASP A 249 -44.54 -45.73 33.05
C ASP A 249 -44.68 -47.23 32.75
N GLY A 250 -43.53 -47.91 32.68
CA GLY A 250 -43.40 -49.35 32.47
C GLY A 250 -41.96 -49.81 32.62
#